data_AF-A0A0G0KTB9-F1
#
_entry.id   AF-A0A0G0KTB9-F1
#
_cell.length_a   1.000
_cell.length_b   1.000
_cell.length_c   1.000
_cell.angle_alpha   90.00
_cell.angle_beta   90.00
_cell.angle_gamma   90.00
#
_symmetry.space_group_name_H-M   'P 1'
#
loop_
_entity.id
_entity.type
_entity.pdbx_description
1 polymer ?
#
loop_
_entity_poly.entity_id
_entity_poly.type
_entity_poly.pdbx_seq_one_letter_code
_entity_poly.pdbx_strand_id
1 'polypeptide(L)'
;DSISSGNINTNSIWTTDETTGAIKLAISQSLDLNNQDMKNVRSILSSSGKWSIDNENGTITVEEVNSKKLCLNDQCLDREELKSLLEMKAELINLLPQ
;
A
#
# COMPACT_ATOMS: atom_id res chain seq x y z
N ASP A 1 28.18 23.83 19.05
CA ASP A 1 29.14 23.54 17.96
C ASP A 1 28.54 23.94 16.63
N SER A 2 29.18 24.87 15.93
CA SER A 2 28.76 25.36 14.61
C SER A 2 29.91 25.19 13.62
N ILE A 3 29.63 24.62 12.46
CA ILE A 3 30.57 24.60 11.34
C ILE A 3 30.51 25.99 10.69
N SER A 4 31.61 26.75 10.75
CA SER A 4 31.68 28.12 10.20
C SER A 4 32.20 28.19 8.76
N SER A 5 32.66 27.07 8.21
CA SER A 5 33.16 26.98 6.82
C SER A 5 33.36 25.53 6.37
N GLY A 6 33.14 25.25 5.08
CA GLY A 6 33.37 23.97 4.42
C GLY A 6 32.73 23.93 3.02
N ASN A 7 33.18 23.04 2.14
CA ASN A 7 32.57 22.81 0.83
C ASN A 7 32.15 21.34 0.74
N ILE A 8 30.88 21.08 0.39
CA ILE A 8 30.38 19.74 0.12
C ILE A 8 30.45 19.54 -1.39
N ASN A 9 31.40 18.71 -1.85
CA ASN A 9 31.48 18.28 -3.23
C ASN A 9 30.40 17.21 -3.49
N THR A 10 29.25 17.62 -4.00
CA THR A 10 28.10 16.74 -4.25
C THR A 10 28.15 16.21 -5.68
N ASN A 11 28.79 15.07 -5.90
CA ASN A 11 28.60 14.25 -7.11
C ASN A 11 27.19 13.62 -7.14
N SER A 12 26.14 14.42 -6.89
CA SER A 12 24.72 14.02 -6.84
C SER A 12 24.35 13.00 -5.75
N ILE A 13 25.15 12.89 -4.68
CA ILE A 13 24.91 11.97 -3.56
C ILE A 13 24.01 12.59 -2.47
N TRP A 14 23.80 13.92 -2.48
CA TRP A 14 23.04 14.64 -1.46
C TRP A 14 21.98 15.53 -2.11
N THR A 15 20.82 15.61 -1.49
CA THR A 15 19.70 16.50 -1.82
C THR A 15 19.29 17.29 -0.58
N THR A 16 18.58 18.40 -0.76
CA THR A 16 18.07 19.23 0.33
C THR A 16 16.56 19.15 0.38
N ASP A 17 16.01 18.87 1.56
CA ASP A 17 14.58 19.02 1.84
C ASP A 17 14.26 20.53 1.89
N GLU A 18 13.56 21.04 0.89
CA GLU A 18 13.31 22.48 0.74
C GLU A 18 12.37 23.06 1.81
N THR A 19 11.62 22.21 2.53
CA THR A 19 10.70 22.65 3.59
C THR A 19 11.40 22.77 4.93
N THR A 20 12.33 21.85 5.23
CA THR A 20 13.00 21.77 6.54
C THR A 20 14.46 22.21 6.53
N GLY A 21 15.07 22.33 5.34
CA GLY A 21 16.49 22.64 5.16
C GLY A 21 17.42 21.46 5.46
N ALA A 22 16.90 20.25 5.68
CA ALA A 22 17.71 19.09 5.98
C ALA A 22 18.46 18.58 4.74
N ILE A 23 19.75 18.23 4.91
CA ILE A 23 20.54 17.56 3.87
C ILE A 23 20.29 16.05 3.96
N LYS A 24 19.75 15.44 2.90
CA LYS A 24 19.44 14.00 2.78
C LYS A 24 20.32 13.36 1.72
N LEU A 25 20.56 12.05 1.78
CA LEU A 25 21.22 11.34 0.68
C LEU A 25 20.27 11.31 -0.54
N ALA A 26 20.75 11.63 -1.74
CA ALA A 26 19.96 11.54 -2.96
C ALA A 26 19.50 10.10 -3.26
N ILE A 27 20.26 9.10 -2.80
CA ILE A 27 19.88 7.67 -2.84
C ILE A 27 18.86 7.28 -1.77
N SER A 28 18.70 8.08 -0.70
CA SER A 28 17.65 7.85 0.30
C SER A 28 16.27 8.39 -0.14
N GLN A 29 16.17 8.93 -1.36
CA GLN A 29 14.90 9.38 -1.93
C GLN A 29 13.92 8.24 -2.27
N SER A 30 14.27 6.97 -2.06
CA SER A 30 13.31 5.88 -2.26
C SER A 30 12.48 5.54 -1.02
N LEU A 31 12.85 6.03 0.18
CA LEU A 31 12.17 5.65 1.41
C LEU A 31 12.47 6.61 2.59
N ASP A 32 11.62 7.60 2.82
CA ASP A 32 11.64 8.44 4.04
C ASP A 32 10.68 7.85 5.09
N LEU A 33 11.23 7.37 6.20
CA LEU A 33 10.47 6.72 7.28
C LEU A 33 10.23 7.63 8.48
N ASN A 34 10.64 8.91 8.45
CA ASN A 34 10.50 9.84 9.59
C ASN A 34 10.92 9.22 10.95
N ASN A 35 12.10 8.57 10.98
CA ASN A 35 12.64 7.85 12.14
C ASN A 35 11.77 6.68 12.66
N GLN A 36 10.89 6.11 11.84
CA GLN A 36 10.11 4.93 12.19
C GLN A 36 10.78 3.65 11.68
N ASP A 37 10.72 2.60 12.48
CA ASP A 37 11.13 1.26 12.04
C ASP A 37 10.06 0.66 11.11
N MET A 38 10.47 0.15 9.95
CA MET A 38 9.63 -0.78 9.21
C MET A 38 9.78 -2.19 9.78
N LYS A 39 8.82 -2.61 10.60
CA LYS A 39 8.78 -3.97 11.14
C LYS A 39 8.10 -4.92 10.15
N ASN A 40 8.53 -6.19 10.13
CA ASN A 40 7.90 -7.28 9.35
C ASN A 40 7.88 -7.11 7.80
N VAL A 41 8.74 -6.27 7.21
CA VAL A 41 8.78 -6.07 5.74
C VAL A 41 9.16 -7.34 4.97
N ARG A 42 9.85 -8.28 5.61
CA ARG A 42 10.29 -9.52 4.97
C ARG A 42 9.14 -10.34 4.40
N SER A 43 7.96 -10.35 5.03
CA SER A 43 6.78 -11.06 4.51
C SER A 43 6.19 -10.41 3.26
N ILE A 44 6.33 -9.09 3.14
CA ILE A 44 5.90 -8.32 1.97
C ILE A 44 6.83 -8.64 0.77
N LEU A 45 8.15 -8.68 1.01
CA LEU A 45 9.16 -9.02 0.00
C LEU A 45 9.13 -10.49 -0.41
N SER A 46 8.92 -11.42 0.54
CA SER A 46 8.85 -12.86 0.25
C SER A 46 7.58 -13.28 -0.51
N SER A 47 6.61 -12.36 -0.64
CA SER A 47 5.34 -12.58 -1.35
C SER A 47 5.32 -11.91 -2.73
N SER A 48 6.49 -11.58 -3.28
CA SER A 48 6.64 -10.99 -4.61
C SER A 48 5.84 -11.78 -5.66
N GLY A 49 4.92 -11.09 -6.35
CA GLY A 49 4.05 -11.67 -7.39
C GLY A 49 2.68 -12.15 -6.92
N LYS A 50 2.45 -12.32 -5.61
CA LYS A 50 1.12 -12.71 -5.06
C LYS A 50 0.19 -11.52 -4.86
N TRP A 51 0.74 -10.32 -4.91
CA TRP A 51 -0.01 -9.08 -4.77
C TRP A 51 0.62 -7.95 -5.57
N SER A 52 -0.19 -6.97 -5.98
CA SER A 52 0.26 -5.72 -6.59
C SER A 52 -0.71 -4.58 -6.26
N ILE A 53 -0.19 -3.35 -6.31
CA ILE A 53 -1.00 -2.13 -6.27
C ILE A 53 -0.79 -1.43 -7.60
N ASP A 54 -1.87 -1.17 -8.31
CA ASP A 54 -1.88 -0.35 -9.52
C ASP A 54 -1.98 1.12 -9.13
N ASN A 55 -0.96 1.90 -9.48
CA ASN A 55 -0.91 3.34 -9.18
C ASN A 55 -1.87 4.17 -10.04
N GLU A 56 -2.29 3.68 -11.20
CA GLU A 56 -3.17 4.43 -12.11
C GLU A 56 -4.63 4.31 -11.69
N ASN A 57 -5.05 3.10 -11.33
CA ASN A 57 -6.45 2.82 -10.99
C ASN A 57 -6.70 2.62 -9.48
N GLY A 58 -5.65 2.61 -8.66
CA GLY A 58 -5.75 2.34 -7.22
C GLY A 58 -6.16 0.91 -6.89
N THR A 59 -6.01 -0.04 -7.82
CA THR A 59 -6.47 -1.42 -7.68
C THR A 59 -5.47 -2.24 -6.88
N ILE A 60 -5.97 -2.97 -5.88
CA ILE A 60 -5.19 -4.01 -5.18
C ILE A 60 -5.54 -5.36 -5.81
N THR A 61 -4.53 -6.04 -6.36
CA THR A 61 -4.66 -7.43 -6.82
C THR A 61 -3.98 -8.36 -5.82
N VAL A 62 -4.65 -9.44 -5.43
CA VAL A 62 -4.14 -10.47 -4.52
C VAL A 62 -4.67 -11.85 -4.91
N GLU A 63 -3.92 -12.91 -4.63
CA GLU A 63 -4.37 -14.30 -4.87
C GLU A 63 -5.59 -14.68 -4.00
N GLU A 64 -5.58 -14.31 -2.72
CA GLU A 64 -6.65 -14.64 -1.77
C GLU A 64 -6.80 -13.54 -0.70
N VAL A 65 -8.06 -13.19 -0.38
CA VAL A 65 -8.41 -12.35 0.78
C VAL A 65 -9.15 -13.19 1.81
N ASN A 66 -8.52 -13.41 2.96
CA ASN A 66 -9.17 -13.99 4.12
C ASN A 66 -9.47 -12.89 5.15
N SER A 67 -10.75 -12.59 5.36
CA SER A 67 -11.19 -11.54 6.28
C SER A 67 -12.39 -12.01 7.11
N LYS A 68 -12.54 -11.44 8.32
CA LYS A 68 -13.73 -11.68 9.14
C LYS A 68 -14.96 -10.94 8.59
N LYS A 69 -14.74 -9.72 8.09
CA LYS A 69 -15.70 -8.85 7.43
C LYS A 69 -15.00 -8.07 6.32
N LEU A 70 -15.65 -7.94 5.16
CA LEU A 70 -15.24 -7.05 4.07
C LEU A 70 -16.13 -5.80 4.09
N CYS A 71 -15.51 -4.62 4.21
CA CYS A 71 -16.24 -3.36 4.25
C CYS A 71 -15.93 -2.48 3.03
N LEU A 72 -16.96 -1.93 2.42
CA LEU A 72 -16.93 -0.94 1.35
C LEU A 72 -17.62 0.32 1.89
N ASN A 73 -16.82 1.29 2.35
CA ASN A 73 -17.28 2.46 3.12
C ASN A 73 -18.07 2.04 4.37
N ASP A 74 -19.34 2.44 4.46
CA ASP A 74 -20.26 2.17 5.55
C ASP A 74 -20.95 0.79 5.44
N GLN A 75 -20.73 0.07 4.34
CA GLN A 75 -21.34 -1.23 4.08
C GLN A 75 -20.35 -2.35 4.41
N CYS A 76 -20.71 -3.28 5.27
CA CYS A 76 -19.87 -4.42 5.64
C CYS A 76 -20.60 -5.73 5.43
N LEU A 77 -19.85 -6.77 5.05
CA LEU A 77 -20.35 -8.11 4.80
C LEU A 77 -19.45 -9.13 5.49
N ASP A 78 -20.05 -10.01 6.27
CA ASP A 78 -19.40 -11.23 6.76
C ASP A 78 -19.67 -12.44 5.86
N ARG A 79 -19.19 -13.62 6.27
CA ARG A 79 -19.32 -14.86 5.50
C ARG A 79 -20.78 -15.24 5.23
N GLU A 80 -21.64 -15.12 6.22
CA GLU A 80 -23.05 -15.54 6.09
C GLU A 80 -23.83 -14.54 5.23
N GLU A 81 -23.57 -13.25 5.42
CA GLU A 81 -24.14 -12.18 4.60
C GLU A 81 -23.73 -12.33 3.12
N LEU A 82 -22.45 -12.59 2.86
CA LEU A 82 -21.96 -12.85 1.49
C LEU A 82 -22.59 -14.10 0.88
N LYS A 83 -22.69 -15.19 1.65
CA LYS A 83 -23.32 -16.44 1.20
C LYS A 83 -24.77 -16.21 0.82
N SER A 84 -25.55 -15.52 1.66
CA SER A 84 -26.95 -15.20 1.39
C SER A 84 -27.11 -14.39 0.09
N LEU A 85 -26.24 -13.39 -0.15
CA LEU A 85 -26.27 -12.60 -1.38
C LEU A 85 -26.02 -13.45 -2.63
N LEU A 86 -25.09 -14.42 -2.55
CA LEU A 86 -24.78 -15.33 -3.65
C LEU A 86 -25.94 -16.30 -3.95
N GLU A 87 -26.61 -16.79 -2.90
CA GLU A 87 -27.80 -17.66 -3.03
C GLU A 87 -28.97 -16.90 -3.65
N MET A 88 -29.27 -15.68 -3.17
CA MET A 88 -30.30 -14.81 -3.76
C MET A 88 -30.04 -14.53 -5.24
N LYS A 89 -28.77 -14.29 -5.62
CA LYS A 89 -28.38 -14.09 -7.02
C LYS A 89 -28.65 -15.34 -7.87
N ALA A 90 -28.35 -16.53 -7.35
CA ALA A 90 -28.56 -17.78 -8.06
C ALA A 90 -30.05 -18.06 -8.32
N GLU A 91 -30.91 -17.79 -7.33
CA GLU A 91 -32.36 -17.91 -7.47
C GLU A 91 -32.93 -16.95 -8.52
N LEU A 92 -32.48 -15.69 -8.52
CA LEU A 92 -32.89 -14.69 -9.51
C LEU A 92 -32.57 -15.12 -10.95
N ILE A 93 -31.40 -15.72 -11.18
CA ILE A 93 -31.01 -16.23 -12.51
C ILE A 93 -31.98 -17.32 -12.98
N ASN A 94 -32.40 -18.21 -12.07
CA ASN A 94 -33.32 -19.31 -12.40
C ASN A 94 -34.76 -18.85 -12.67
N LEU A 95 -35.11 -17.61 -12.32
CA LEU A 95 -36.42 -17.01 -12.55
C LEU A 95 -36.49 -16.18 -13.85
N LEU A 96 -35.36 -15.95 -14.53
CA LEU A 96 -35.35 -15.28 -15.82
C LEU A 96 -35.72 -16.26 -16.94
N PRO A 97 -36.67 -15.93 -17.83
CA PRO A 97 -36.95 -16.73 -19.01
C PRO A 97 -35.69 -16.78 -19.90
N GLN A 98 -35.32 -18.00 -20.35
CA GLN A 98 -34.19 -18.25 -21.24
C GLN A 98 -34.37 -17.59 -22.61
#